data_AF-A0A2P8KCB4-F1
#
_entry.id   AF-A0A2P8KCB4-F1
#
_cell.length_a   1.000
_cell.length_b   1.000
_cell.length_c   1.000
_cell.angle_alpha   90.00
_cell.angle_beta   90.00
_cell.angle_gamma   90.00
#
_symmetry.space_group_name_H-M   'P 1'
#
loop_
_entity.id
_entity.type
_entity.pdbx_description
1 polymer ?
#
loop_
_entity_poly.entity_id
_entity_poly.type
_entity_poly.pdbx_seq_one_letter_code
_entity_poly.pdbx_strand_id
1 'polypeptide(L)'
;MKRSAAPQPLTPSQIELVLELLELCQLAPKETAARFNQLIQAGTFSEAQQDAIEILFSLEEDEIPDALLDFADDDARPIVRDGLAHEARLSFVAA
;
A
#
# COMPACT_ATOMS: atom_id res chain seq x y z
N MET A 1 -12.31 13.39 -22.95
CA MET A 1 -11.03 13.71 -22.27
C MET A 1 -11.18 13.19 -20.86
N LYS A 2 -10.35 12.32 -20.27
CA LYS A 2 -8.96 11.91 -20.46
C LYS A 2 -8.91 10.39 -20.66
N ARG A 3 -7.87 9.85 -21.30
CA ARG A 3 -7.60 8.41 -21.25
C ARG A 3 -7.32 8.10 -19.77
N SER A 4 -8.20 7.37 -19.09
CA SER A 4 -7.88 6.75 -17.81
C SER A 4 -6.82 5.70 -18.10
N ALA A 5 -5.57 6.15 -18.22
CA ALA A 5 -4.44 5.24 -18.16
C ALA A 5 -4.54 4.57 -16.79
N ALA A 6 -4.47 3.23 -16.76
CA ALA A 6 -4.33 2.52 -15.51
C ALA A 6 -3.20 3.18 -14.70
N PRO A 7 -3.35 3.31 -13.36
CA PRO A 7 -2.30 3.88 -12.53
C PRO A 7 -0.98 3.17 -12.85
N GLN A 8 0.10 3.94 -12.91
CA GLN A 8 1.41 3.33 -13.07
C GLN A 8 1.65 2.38 -11.89
N PRO A 9 2.23 1.20 -12.14
CA PRO A 9 2.51 0.26 -11.08
C PRO A 9 3.42 0.91 -10.03
N LEU A 10 3.26 0.48 -8.79
CA LEU A 10 4.08 0.92 -7.67
C LEU A 10 5.45 0.25 -7.78
N THR A 11 6.49 1.07 -7.69
CA THR A 11 7.88 0.63 -7.61
C THR A 11 8.15 -0.08 -6.28
N PRO A 12 9.25 -0.87 -6.17
CA PRO A 12 9.67 -1.51 -4.93
C PRO A 12 9.63 -0.59 -3.70
N SER A 13 10.27 0.59 -3.78
CA SER A 13 10.32 1.54 -2.67
C SER A 13 8.96 2.16 -2.33
N GLN A 14 8.07 2.30 -3.32
CA GLN A 14 6.71 2.75 -3.09
C GLN A 14 5.88 1.66 -2.39
N ILE A 15 6.05 0.39 -2.75
CA ILE A 15 5.40 -0.73 -2.06
C ILE A 15 5.85 -0.82 -0.61
N GLU A 16 7.15 -0.69 -0.31
CA GLU A 16 7.65 -0.68 1.07
C GLU A 16 6.98 0.41 1.92
N LEU A 17 6.83 1.62 1.36
CA LEU A 17 6.15 2.73 2.03
C LEU A 17 4.66 2.45 2.25
N VAL A 18 3.99 1.81 1.29
CA VAL A 18 2.56 1.48 1.42
C VAL A 18 2.36 0.40 2.49
N LEU A 19 3.20 -0.63 2.53
CA LEU A 19 3.17 -1.65 3.59
C LEU A 19 3.35 -1.03 4.98
N GLU A 20 4.33 -0.13 5.13
CA GLU A 20 4.56 0.57 6.40
C GLU A 20 3.36 1.45 6.82
N LEU A 21 2.68 2.09 5.86
CA LEU A 21 1.48 2.87 6.12
C LEU A 21 0.30 1.98 6.56
N LEU A 22 0.17 0.78 5.99
CA LEU A 22 -0.86 -0.19 6.34
C LEU A 22 -0.65 -0.70 7.78
N GLU A 23 0.58 -1.07 8.14
CA GLU A 23 0.96 -1.44 9.51
C GLU A 23 0.66 -0.29 10.49
N LEU A 24 1.05 0.94 10.14
CA LEU A 24 0.79 2.12 10.97
C LEU A 24 -0.71 2.41 11.10
N CYS A 25 -1.53 2.11 10.07
CA CYS A 25 -2.96 2.37 10.07
C CYS A 25 -3.69 1.59 11.17
N GLN A 26 -3.27 0.35 11.41
CA GLN A 26 -3.85 -0.49 12.46
C GLN A 26 -3.64 0.10 13.86
N LEU A 27 -2.52 0.77 14.08
CA LEU A 27 -2.11 1.29 15.39
C LEU A 27 -2.48 2.76 15.59
N ALA A 28 -2.38 3.57 14.54
CA ALA A 28 -2.45 5.02 14.60
C ALA A 28 -3.02 5.62 13.28
N PRO A 29 -4.32 5.46 13.00
CA PRO A 29 -4.92 5.85 11.72
C PRO A 29 -4.81 7.37 11.42
N LYS A 30 -4.81 8.22 12.47
CA LYS A 30 -4.61 9.67 12.31
C LYS A 30 -3.17 10.01 11.90
N GLU A 31 -2.20 9.26 12.40
CA GLU A 31 -0.79 9.44 12.07
C GLU A 31 -0.50 8.91 10.67
N THR A 32 -1.09 7.77 10.29
CA THR A 32 -1.05 7.26 8.91
C THR A 32 -1.57 8.29 7.92
N ALA A 33 -2.72 8.90 8.18
CA ALA A 33 -3.27 9.93 7.30
C ALA A 33 -2.33 11.15 7.18
N ALA A 34 -1.67 11.55 8.27
CA ALA A 34 -0.69 12.64 8.24
C ALA A 34 0.56 12.28 7.42
N ARG A 35 1.09 11.07 7.62
CA ARG A 35 2.27 10.57 6.90
C ARG A 35 1.98 10.36 5.41
N PHE A 36 0.82 9.83 5.07
CA PHE A 36 0.37 9.68 3.69
C PHE A 36 0.25 11.05 2.99
N ASN A 37 -0.35 12.05 3.64
CA ASN A 37 -0.40 13.42 3.11
C ASN A 37 1.00 14.03 2.89
N GLN A 38 1.97 13.74 3.75
CA GLN A 38 3.35 14.20 3.55
C GLN A 38 3.99 13.58 2.31
N LEU A 39 3.78 12.27 2.08
CA LEU A 39 4.29 11.58 0.89
C LEU A 39 3.63 12.08 -0.40
N ILE A 40 2.34 12.42 -0.35
CA ILE A 40 1.63 13.09 -1.45
C ILE A 40 2.27 14.44 -1.76
N GLN A 41 2.49 15.27 -0.75
CA GLN A 41 3.10 16.59 -0.92
C GLN A 41 4.54 16.52 -1.44
N ALA A 42 5.27 15.46 -1.10
CA ALA A 42 6.61 15.18 -1.61
C ALA A 42 6.62 14.68 -3.07
N GLY A 43 5.45 14.39 -3.66
CA GLY A 43 5.33 13.86 -5.01
C GLY A 43 5.74 12.39 -5.11
N THR A 44 5.72 11.65 -4.00
CA THR A 44 6.08 10.22 -3.96
C THR A 44 5.11 9.36 -4.77
N PHE A 45 3.84 9.74 -4.81
CA PHE A 45 2.79 9.04 -5.56
C PHE A 45 2.13 9.96 -6.57
N SER A 46 1.83 9.44 -7.77
CA SER A 46 0.98 10.13 -8.74
C SER A 46 -0.49 10.16 -8.30
N GLU A 47 -1.29 11.10 -8.82
CA GLU A 47 -2.73 11.22 -8.49
C GLU A 47 -3.47 9.87 -8.58
N ALA A 48 -3.27 9.12 -9.67
CA ALA A 48 -3.89 7.81 -9.84
C ALA A 48 -3.38 6.73 -8.85
N GLN A 49 -2.13 6.84 -8.39
CA GLN A 49 -1.60 5.96 -7.35
C GLN A 49 -2.15 6.34 -5.97
N GLN A 50 -2.40 7.62 -5.72
CA GLN A 50 -3.00 8.10 -4.47
C GLN A 50 -4.41 7.54 -4.32
N ASP A 51 -5.25 7.69 -5.36
CA ASP A 51 -6.60 7.11 -5.39
C ASP A 51 -6.57 5.59 -5.12
N ALA A 52 -5.63 4.86 -5.74
CA ALA A 52 -5.48 3.42 -5.52
C ALA A 52 -5.09 3.09 -4.08
N ILE A 53 -4.17 3.85 -3.47
CA ILE A 53 -3.74 3.64 -2.08
C ILE A 53 -4.85 4.00 -1.08
N GLU A 54 -5.65 5.03 -1.36
CA GLU A 54 -6.82 5.34 -0.52
C GLU A 54 -7.84 4.21 -0.50
N ILE A 55 -8.03 3.52 -1.62
CA ILE A 55 -8.87 2.32 -1.69
C ILE A 55 -8.28 1.22 -0.80
N LEU A 56 -6.96 1.00 -0.80
CA LEU A 56 -6.32 -0.02 0.04
C LEU A 56 -6.62 0.16 1.54
N PHE A 57 -6.66 1.41 2.04
CA PHE A 57 -7.02 1.66 3.44
C PHE A 57 -8.49 1.34 3.78
N SER A 58 -9.32 1.12 2.78
CA SER A 58 -10.74 0.79 2.92
C SER A 58 -11.05 -0.70 2.71
N LEU A 59 -10.06 -1.49 2.29
CA LEU A 59 -10.19 -2.93 2.06
C LEU A 59 -10.03 -3.73 3.36
N GLU A 60 -10.56 -4.96 3.37
CA GLU A 60 -10.29 -5.92 4.45
C GLU A 60 -8.84 -6.44 4.35
N GLU A 61 -8.25 -6.82 5.49
CA GLU A 61 -6.83 -7.25 5.56
C GLU A 61 -6.50 -8.41 4.61
N ASP A 62 -7.47 -9.28 4.32
CA ASP A 62 -7.32 -10.40 3.38
C ASP A 62 -7.44 -9.99 1.90
N GLU A 63 -8.01 -8.83 1.59
CA GLU A 63 -8.16 -8.30 0.23
C GLU A 63 -6.98 -7.41 -0.20
N ILE A 64 -6.31 -6.79 0.78
CA ILE A 64 -5.13 -5.92 0.56
C ILE A 64 -3.99 -6.61 -0.21
N PRO A 65 -3.63 -7.89 0.08
CA PRO A 65 -2.66 -8.66 -0.68
C PRO A 65 -2.85 -8.67 -2.19
N ASP A 66 -4.05 -9.10 -2.62
CA ASP A 66 -4.38 -9.27 -4.02
C ASP A 66 -4.43 -7.90 -4.72
N ALA A 67 -5.01 -6.89 -4.05
CA ALA A 67 -5.02 -5.53 -4.55
C ALA A 67 -3.60 -4.97 -4.73
N LEU A 68 -2.69 -5.16 -3.76
CA LEU A 68 -1.30 -4.73 -3.90
C LEU A 68 -0.55 -5.45 -5.02
N LEU A 69 -0.80 -6.75 -5.23
CA LEU A 69 -0.19 -7.51 -6.32
C LEU A 69 -0.63 -7.02 -7.70
N ASP A 70 -1.87 -6.56 -7.85
CA ASP A 70 -2.40 -5.98 -9.08
C ASP A 70 -1.76 -4.62 -9.40
N PHE A 71 -1.38 -3.85 -8.37
CA PHE A 71 -0.72 -2.55 -8.53
C PHE A 71 0.81 -2.60 -8.47
N ALA A 72 1.41 -3.70 -8.03
CA ALA A 72 2.87 -3.84 -7.93
C ALA A 72 3.51 -4.08 -9.30
N ASP A 73 4.63 -3.40 -9.54
CA ASP A 73 5.53 -3.74 -10.64
C ASP A 73 6.09 -5.17 -10.45
N ASP A 74 6.54 -5.82 -11.52
CA ASP A 74 7.05 -7.20 -11.49
C ASP A 74 8.20 -7.36 -10.49
N ASP A 75 9.05 -6.34 -10.34
CA ASP A 75 10.14 -6.29 -9.36
C ASP A 75 9.66 -6.02 -7.92
N ALA A 76 8.46 -5.49 -7.73
CA ALA A 76 7.88 -5.15 -6.43
C ALA A 76 6.98 -6.27 -5.87
N ARG A 77 6.49 -7.18 -6.72
CA ARG A 77 5.68 -8.35 -6.33
C ARG A 77 6.32 -9.25 -5.28
N PRO A 78 7.65 -9.52 -5.29
CA PRO A 78 8.30 -10.27 -4.22
C PRO A 78 8.16 -9.58 -2.86
N ILE A 79 8.26 -8.24 -2.82
CA ILE A 79 8.18 -7.44 -1.60
C ILE A 79 6.77 -7.50 -1.01
N VAL A 80 5.73 -7.41 -1.85
CA VAL A 80 4.34 -7.61 -1.41
C VAL A 80 4.20 -8.99 -0.77
N ARG A 81 4.70 -10.04 -1.42
CA ARG A 81 4.61 -11.42 -0.90
C ARG A 81 5.38 -11.62 0.42
N ASP A 82 6.56 -11.03 0.55
CA ASP A 82 7.39 -11.15 1.75
C ASP A 82 6.84 -10.31 2.92
N GLY A 83 6.34 -9.10 2.66
CA GLY A 83 5.71 -8.23 3.66
C GLY A 83 4.46 -8.84 4.26
N LEU A 84 3.61 -9.44 3.41
CA LEU A 84 2.38 -10.10 3.87
C LEU A 84 2.64 -11.41 4.63
N ALA A 85 3.71 -12.13 4.27
CA ALA A 85 4.15 -13.30 5.03
C ALA A 85 4.68 -12.93 6.43
N HIS A 86 5.05 -11.66 6.66
CA HIS A 86 5.41 -11.13 7.97
C HIS A 86 4.18 -10.88 8.84
N GLU A 87 3.11 -10.30 8.30
CA GLU A 87 1.87 -10.02 9.04
C GLU A 87 1.09 -11.29 9.39
N ALA A 88 1.00 -12.27 8.47
CA ALA A 88 0.41 -13.57 8.78
C ALA A 88 1.15 -14.32 9.89
N ARG A 89 2.47 -14.09 10.03
CA ARG A 89 3.28 -14.62 11.14
C ARG A 89 3.04 -13.89 12.46
N LEU A 90 2.83 -12.58 12.43
CA LEU A 90 2.54 -11.79 13.63
C LEU A 90 1.12 -12.09 14.18
N SER A 91 0.14 -12.28 13.29
CA SER A 91 -1.23 -12.69 13.66
C SER A 91 -1.24 -14.06 14.37
N PHE A 92 -0.43 -15.02 13.92
CA PHE A 92 -0.34 -16.34 14.55
C PHE A 92 0.35 -16.35 15.93
N VAL A 93 1.20 -15.36 16.25
CA VAL A 93 1.90 -15.27 17.54
C VAL A 93 1.09 -14.49 18.58
N ALA A 94 0.09 -13.71 18.16
CA ALA A 94 -0.81 -12.98 19.05
C ALA A 94 -2.08 -13.78 19.45
N ALA A 95 -2.28 -14.98 18.90
CA ALA A 95 -3.43 -15.86 19.15
C ALA A 95 -3.22 -16.84 20.33
#